data_AF-A0A2I1G7L4-F1
#
_entry.id   AF-A0A2I1G7L4-F1
#
_cell.length_a   1.000
_cell.length_b   1.000
_cell.length_c   1.000
_cell.angle_alpha   90.00
_cell.angle_beta   90.00
_cell.angle_gamma   90.00
#
_symmetry.space_group_name_H-M   'P 1'
#
loop_
_entity.id
_entity.type
_entity.pdbx_description
1 polymer ?
#
loop_
_entity_poly.entity_id
_entity_poly.type
_entity_poly.pdbx_seq_one_letter_code
_entity_poly.pdbx_strand_id
1 'polypeptide(L)'
;LDRIDQKTFPLDGKYNYPTNAGSGVNVYVVDTGIDIKNVEFEGRASFGGSFCSGCSSTDDHGHGTNVAGIIGGKKYGVAKKTKLIAIKVLDHNGQGSSITVVAGLSYVILQHMTSSNKNTVINLSFGGAFSQAINQMVSFCSNVGIHVVVSAGDGSGDACKMSPASAPQAITVGATEKSTDDITSFTNTGSCVQIFAPGKDIIAAGAHLSNSLSMASGTSQACPHVAGTVALIINKKGNMSPSYMINELITLSTKNILKDTKKAKPNRFLRIPSP
;
A
#
# COMPACT_ATOMS: atom_id res chain seq x y z
N LEU A 1 -1.57 -5.85 11.76
CA LEU A 1 -3.02 -5.73 12.04
C LEU A 1 -3.27 -5.25 13.47
N ASP A 2 -2.94 -6.05 14.48
CA ASP A 2 -3.06 -5.73 15.91
C ASP A 2 -2.60 -4.30 16.29
N ARG A 3 -1.42 -3.89 15.81
CA ARG A 3 -0.92 -2.54 16.12
C ARG A 3 -1.79 -1.39 15.58
N ILE A 4 -2.49 -1.55 14.45
CA ILE A 4 -3.15 -0.42 13.76
C ILE A 4 -4.59 -0.16 14.22
N ASP A 5 -5.18 -1.04 15.04
CA ASP A 5 -6.50 -0.85 15.67
C ASP A 5 -6.46 -0.53 17.18
N GLN A 6 -5.27 -0.46 17.80
CA GLN A 6 -5.02 0.20 19.11
C GLN A 6 -4.08 1.45 19.10
N LYS A 7 -4.13 2.28 20.14
CA LYS A 7 -3.31 3.52 20.25
C LYS A 7 -1.93 3.26 20.84
N THR A 8 -1.86 2.43 21.88
CA THR A 8 -0.67 2.21 22.72
C THR A 8 -0.34 0.73 22.81
N PHE A 9 0.90 0.38 23.11
CA PHE A 9 1.29 -0.96 23.56
C PHE A 9 0.77 -1.26 24.99
N PRO A 10 0.78 -2.53 25.45
CA PRO A 10 1.13 -3.76 24.71
C PRO A 10 0.07 -4.16 23.67
N LEU A 11 0.46 -4.96 22.68
CA LEU A 11 -0.45 -5.56 21.70
C LEU A 11 -1.46 -6.49 22.38
N ASP A 12 -2.72 -6.48 21.93
CA ASP A 12 -3.81 -7.22 22.58
C ASP A 12 -4.20 -8.54 21.87
N GLY A 13 -3.57 -8.84 20.73
CA GLY A 13 -3.81 -10.03 19.93
C GLY A 13 -5.09 -9.97 19.08
N LYS A 14 -5.78 -8.83 19.03
CA LYS A 14 -7.04 -8.66 18.31
C LYS A 14 -6.86 -7.73 17.11
N TYR A 15 -7.85 -7.74 16.24
CA TYR A 15 -7.95 -6.77 15.16
C TYR A 15 -9.42 -6.48 14.90
N ASN A 16 -9.87 -5.31 15.36
CA ASN A 16 -11.25 -4.86 15.32
C ASN A 16 -11.43 -3.88 14.16
N TYR A 17 -12.19 -4.27 13.14
CA TYR A 17 -12.35 -3.53 11.90
C TYR A 17 -13.83 -3.39 11.51
N PRO A 18 -14.19 -2.42 10.65
CA PRO A 18 -15.56 -2.27 10.16
C PRO A 18 -16.08 -3.53 9.48
N THR A 19 -17.32 -3.95 9.77
CA THR A 19 -17.92 -5.21 9.30
C THR A 19 -17.93 -5.38 7.76
N ASN A 20 -18.07 -4.27 7.05
CA ASN A 20 -18.05 -4.25 5.58
C ASN A 20 -16.63 -4.32 4.99
N ALA A 21 -15.59 -4.15 5.80
CA ALA A 21 -14.18 -4.48 5.54
C ALA A 21 -13.65 -4.09 4.14
N GLY A 22 -14.03 -2.91 3.62
CA GLY A 22 -13.57 -2.42 2.31
C GLY A 22 -14.33 -2.99 1.10
N SER A 23 -15.49 -3.63 1.32
CA SER A 23 -16.36 -4.09 0.25
C SER A 23 -16.71 -2.97 -0.75
N GLY A 24 -16.71 -3.29 -2.04
CA GLY A 24 -16.99 -2.34 -3.11
C GLY A 24 -15.83 -1.40 -3.47
N VAL A 25 -14.66 -1.54 -2.84
CA VAL A 25 -13.43 -0.83 -3.21
C VAL A 25 -12.56 -1.69 -4.12
N ASN A 26 -12.00 -1.07 -5.16
CA ASN A 26 -11.02 -1.68 -6.05
C ASN A 26 -9.63 -1.20 -5.63
N VAL A 27 -8.76 -2.13 -5.24
CA VAL A 27 -7.36 -1.84 -4.92
C VAL A 27 -6.46 -2.44 -5.99
N TYR A 28 -5.82 -1.58 -6.76
CA TYR A 28 -4.84 -1.96 -7.77
C TYR A 28 -3.47 -2.09 -7.12
N VAL A 29 -2.91 -3.29 -7.20
CA VAL A 29 -1.56 -3.60 -6.72
C VAL A 29 -0.65 -3.56 -7.94
N VAL A 30 0.06 -2.44 -8.08
CA VAL A 30 1.02 -2.24 -9.17
C VAL A 30 2.38 -2.72 -8.65
N ASP A 31 2.82 -3.88 -9.11
CA ASP A 31 3.93 -4.62 -8.47
C ASP A 31 4.45 -5.75 -9.40
N THR A 32 4.97 -6.84 -8.84
CA THR A 32 5.37 -8.07 -9.54
C THR A 32 4.19 -8.96 -9.96
N GLY A 33 2.95 -8.53 -9.73
CA GLY A 33 1.74 -9.31 -9.99
C GLY A 33 1.09 -9.82 -8.70
N ILE A 34 0.09 -10.69 -8.83
CA ILE A 34 -0.53 -11.39 -7.69
C ILE A 34 -0.74 -12.85 -8.11
N ASP A 35 -0.36 -13.81 -7.26
CA ASP A 35 -0.85 -15.19 -7.37
C ASP A 35 -2.32 -15.23 -6.92
N ILE A 36 -3.22 -14.96 -7.85
CA ILE A 36 -4.66 -14.80 -7.58
C ILE A 36 -5.33 -16.08 -7.05
N LYS A 37 -4.65 -17.23 -7.14
CA LYS A 37 -5.14 -18.52 -6.64
C LYS A 37 -4.84 -18.71 -5.15
N ASN A 38 -4.12 -17.79 -4.50
CA ASN A 38 -3.87 -17.89 -3.07
C ASN A 38 -5.20 -17.81 -2.28
N VAL A 39 -5.38 -18.75 -1.36
CA VAL A 39 -6.58 -18.92 -0.53
C VAL A 39 -6.85 -17.73 0.39
N GLU A 40 -5.88 -16.84 0.60
CA GLU A 40 -6.09 -15.57 1.30
C GLU A 40 -7.03 -14.63 0.53
N PHE A 41 -7.13 -14.76 -0.79
CA PHE A 41 -7.93 -13.84 -1.60
C PHE A 41 -9.37 -14.28 -1.82
N GLU A 42 -9.70 -15.56 -1.62
CA GLU A 42 -11.08 -16.09 -1.71
C GLU A 42 -11.78 -15.70 -3.03
N GLY A 43 -11.04 -15.68 -4.14
CA GLY A 43 -11.54 -15.28 -5.46
C GLY A 43 -11.72 -13.77 -5.67
N ARG A 44 -11.36 -12.92 -4.70
CA ARG A 44 -11.44 -11.45 -4.81
C ARG A 44 -10.25 -10.82 -5.54
N ALA A 45 -9.20 -11.59 -5.81
CA ALA A 45 -8.06 -11.15 -6.60
C ALA A 45 -8.26 -11.52 -8.09
N SER A 46 -7.93 -10.59 -8.97
CA SER A 46 -8.01 -10.77 -10.43
C SER A 46 -6.79 -10.18 -11.13
N PHE A 47 -6.43 -10.74 -12.28
CA PHE A 47 -5.37 -10.19 -13.12
C PHE A 47 -5.91 -9.01 -13.95
N GLY A 48 -5.28 -7.84 -13.81
CA GLY A 48 -5.64 -6.65 -14.58
C GLY A 48 -4.83 -6.51 -15.87
N GLY A 49 -3.50 -6.67 -15.80
CA GLY A 49 -2.62 -6.59 -16.96
C GLY A 49 -1.14 -6.71 -16.60
N SER A 50 -0.31 -7.02 -17.60
CA SER A 50 1.15 -7.08 -17.50
C SER A 50 1.77 -6.12 -18.50
N PHE A 51 2.74 -5.34 -18.05
CA PHE A 51 3.36 -4.24 -18.80
C PHE A 51 4.88 -4.38 -18.89
N CYS A 52 5.46 -5.42 -18.30
CA CYS A 52 6.85 -5.80 -18.52
C CYS A 52 6.96 -6.86 -19.63
N SER A 53 8.02 -6.78 -20.44
CA SER A 53 8.21 -7.66 -21.59
C SER A 53 8.52 -9.08 -21.14
N GLY A 54 7.83 -10.08 -21.72
CA GLY A 54 8.03 -11.50 -21.40
C GLY A 54 7.50 -11.93 -20.02
N CYS A 55 6.82 -11.04 -19.30
CA CYS A 55 6.29 -11.32 -17.98
C CYS A 55 5.07 -12.24 -18.01
N SER A 56 5.01 -13.16 -17.06
CA SER A 56 3.83 -14.00 -16.85
C SER A 56 2.62 -13.18 -16.39
N SER A 57 1.42 -13.78 -16.44
CA SER A 57 0.18 -13.20 -15.89
C SER A 57 -0.02 -13.48 -14.40
N THR A 58 0.96 -14.08 -13.74
CA THR A 58 0.96 -14.39 -12.30
C THR A 58 2.11 -13.68 -11.62
N ASP A 59 2.16 -13.75 -10.29
CA ASP A 59 3.34 -13.35 -9.54
C ASP A 59 4.38 -14.48 -9.55
N ASP A 60 5.49 -14.24 -10.23
CA ASP A 60 6.65 -15.12 -10.32
C ASP A 60 7.81 -14.69 -9.40
N HIS A 61 7.64 -13.60 -8.66
CA HIS A 61 8.59 -13.11 -7.66
C HIS A 61 8.09 -13.28 -6.22
N GLY A 62 6.78 -13.05 -5.99
CA GLY A 62 6.11 -13.22 -4.69
C GLY A 62 5.88 -11.93 -3.89
N HIS A 63 6.49 -10.82 -4.30
CA HIS A 63 6.40 -9.55 -3.57
C HIS A 63 5.00 -8.93 -3.67
N GLY A 64 4.46 -8.82 -4.89
CA GLY A 64 3.11 -8.29 -5.10
C GLY A 64 2.02 -9.14 -4.43
N THR A 65 2.20 -10.47 -4.34
CA THR A 65 1.30 -11.35 -3.57
C THR A 65 1.35 -11.07 -2.07
N ASN A 66 2.53 -10.85 -1.51
CA ASN A 66 2.69 -10.44 -0.10
C ASN A 66 1.99 -9.10 0.16
N VAL A 67 2.26 -8.11 -0.68
CA VAL A 67 1.65 -6.77 -0.61
C VAL A 67 0.13 -6.87 -0.68
N ALA A 68 -0.41 -7.60 -1.67
CA ALA A 68 -1.85 -7.82 -1.82
C ALA A 68 -2.47 -8.52 -0.60
N GLY A 69 -1.74 -9.47 -0.01
CA GLY A 69 -2.13 -10.18 1.21
C GLY A 69 -2.29 -9.24 2.42
N ILE A 70 -1.40 -8.25 2.58
CA ILE A 70 -1.49 -7.24 3.64
C ILE A 70 -2.67 -6.28 3.41
N ILE A 71 -2.98 -5.95 2.15
CA ILE A 71 -4.13 -5.11 1.81
C ILE A 71 -5.43 -5.84 2.12
N GLY A 72 -5.61 -7.05 1.59
CA GLY A 72 -6.94 -7.67 1.47
C GLY A 72 -7.01 -9.18 1.68
N GLY A 73 -5.97 -9.82 2.23
CA GLY A 73 -6.03 -11.23 2.63
C GLY A 73 -7.09 -11.49 3.72
N LYS A 74 -7.76 -12.65 3.67
CA LYS A 74 -8.80 -13.02 4.64
C LYS A 74 -8.27 -13.01 6.07
N LYS A 75 -7.06 -13.52 6.31
CA LYS A 75 -6.43 -13.59 7.64
C LYS A 75 -5.49 -12.40 7.84
N TYR A 76 -4.63 -12.13 6.87
CA TYR A 76 -3.53 -11.16 7.02
C TYR A 76 -3.85 -9.74 6.50
N GLY A 77 -5.00 -9.55 5.86
CA GLY A 77 -5.38 -8.28 5.25
C GLY A 77 -6.08 -7.30 6.19
N VAL A 78 -5.85 -6.01 5.94
CA VAL A 78 -6.54 -4.87 6.57
C VAL A 78 -7.99 -4.76 6.09
N ALA A 79 -8.21 -4.68 4.77
CA ALA A 79 -9.52 -4.56 4.13
C ALA A 79 -9.97 -5.91 3.53
N LYS A 80 -10.43 -6.80 4.40
CA LYS A 80 -10.69 -8.22 4.12
C LYS A 80 -11.75 -8.51 3.04
N LYS A 81 -12.53 -7.52 2.60
CA LYS A 81 -13.57 -7.67 1.57
C LYS A 81 -13.33 -6.81 0.32
N THR A 82 -12.16 -6.16 0.23
CA THR A 82 -11.79 -5.39 -0.97
C THR A 82 -11.52 -6.30 -2.17
N LYS A 83 -11.66 -5.75 -3.38
CA LYS A 83 -11.19 -6.39 -4.62
C LYS A 83 -9.74 -6.03 -4.86
N LEU A 84 -8.93 -7.01 -5.27
CA LEU A 84 -7.51 -6.84 -5.55
C LEU A 84 -7.28 -7.03 -7.06
N ILE A 85 -6.66 -6.05 -7.71
CA ILE A 85 -6.39 -6.11 -9.15
C ILE A 85 -4.88 -6.06 -9.37
N ALA A 86 -4.31 -7.12 -9.94
CA ALA A 86 -2.88 -7.22 -10.21
C ALA A 86 -2.50 -6.41 -11.46
N ILE A 87 -1.57 -5.48 -11.32
CA ILE A 87 -0.96 -4.72 -12.42
C ILE A 87 0.54 -5.00 -12.38
N LYS A 88 1.00 -5.93 -13.23
CA LYS A 88 2.39 -6.36 -13.23
C LYS A 88 3.24 -5.38 -14.03
N VAL A 89 4.11 -4.65 -13.34
CA VAL A 89 5.10 -3.72 -13.93
C VAL A 89 6.53 -4.11 -13.59
N LEU A 90 6.70 -5.02 -12.63
CA LEU A 90 7.99 -5.57 -12.20
C LEU A 90 8.11 -7.03 -12.66
N ASP A 91 9.29 -7.41 -13.13
CA ASP A 91 9.61 -8.76 -13.61
C ASP A 91 9.86 -9.77 -12.48
N HIS A 92 10.32 -10.97 -12.83
CA HIS A 92 10.60 -12.06 -11.88
C HIS A 92 11.76 -11.75 -10.92
N ASN A 93 12.57 -10.72 -11.19
CA ASN A 93 13.64 -10.23 -10.32
C ASN A 93 13.19 -8.98 -9.52
N GLY A 94 11.91 -8.62 -9.58
CA GLY A 94 11.40 -7.40 -8.96
C GLY A 94 11.82 -6.11 -9.67
N GLN A 95 12.29 -6.20 -10.91
CA GLN A 95 12.80 -5.05 -11.67
C GLN A 95 11.77 -4.52 -12.67
N GLY A 96 11.73 -3.20 -12.82
CA GLY A 96 10.88 -2.53 -13.80
C GLY A 96 11.49 -1.21 -14.24
N SER A 97 11.01 -0.69 -15.36
CA SER A 97 11.42 0.61 -15.88
C SER A 97 10.32 1.65 -15.69
N SER A 98 10.69 2.93 -15.72
CA SER A 98 9.71 4.02 -15.72
C SER A 98 8.66 3.87 -16.82
N ILE A 99 9.02 3.29 -17.98
CA ILE A 99 8.08 3.03 -19.08
C ILE A 99 7.01 2.02 -18.65
N THR A 100 7.43 0.89 -18.05
CA THR A 100 6.49 -0.14 -17.59
C THR A 100 5.57 0.37 -16.47
N VAL A 101 6.10 1.20 -15.56
CA VAL A 101 5.34 1.82 -14.48
C VAL A 101 4.32 2.83 -15.03
N VAL A 102 4.75 3.71 -15.95
CA VAL A 102 3.85 4.68 -16.61
C VAL A 102 2.74 3.94 -17.36
N ALA A 103 3.07 2.89 -18.12
CA ALA A 103 2.07 2.10 -18.85
C ALA A 103 1.05 1.44 -17.93
N GLY A 104 1.50 0.83 -16.82
CA GLY A 104 0.62 0.25 -15.81
C GLY A 104 -0.29 1.29 -15.15
N LEU A 105 0.24 2.45 -14.78
CA LEU A 105 -0.56 3.54 -14.20
C LEU A 105 -1.56 4.11 -15.21
N SER A 106 -1.16 4.29 -16.47
CA SER A 106 -2.06 4.72 -17.54
C SER A 106 -3.22 3.75 -17.73
N TYR A 107 -2.98 2.44 -17.65
CA TYR A 107 -4.04 1.45 -17.69
C TYR A 107 -5.01 1.60 -16.51
N VAL A 108 -4.50 1.74 -15.28
CA VAL A 108 -5.38 1.92 -14.10
C VAL A 108 -6.22 3.19 -14.22
N ILE A 109 -5.64 4.30 -14.68
CA ILE A 109 -6.37 5.55 -14.94
C ILE A 109 -7.50 5.31 -15.94
N LEU A 110 -7.22 4.63 -17.06
CA LEU A 110 -8.24 4.33 -18.07
C LEU A 110 -9.37 3.47 -17.50
N GLN A 111 -9.05 2.39 -16.78
CA GLN A 111 -10.04 1.54 -16.12
C GLN A 111 -10.87 2.33 -15.10
N HIS A 112 -10.24 3.21 -14.33
CA HIS A 112 -10.94 4.08 -13.39
C HIS A 112 -11.89 5.04 -14.10
N MET A 113 -11.46 5.69 -15.19
CA MET A 113 -12.26 6.67 -15.93
C MET A 113 -13.49 6.05 -16.58
N THR A 114 -13.38 4.83 -17.13
CA THR A 114 -14.50 4.13 -17.79
C THR A 114 -15.42 3.38 -16.82
N SER A 115 -14.95 3.03 -15.63
CA SER A 115 -15.74 2.35 -14.60
C SER A 115 -16.82 3.25 -13.99
N SER A 116 -18.01 2.68 -13.71
CA SER A 116 -19.03 3.33 -12.89
C SER A 116 -18.66 3.36 -11.39
N ASN A 117 -17.83 2.41 -10.94
CA ASN A 117 -17.29 2.41 -9.59
C ASN A 117 -16.00 3.26 -9.52
N LYS A 118 -16.05 4.37 -8.80
CA LYS A 118 -14.91 5.28 -8.59
C LYS A 118 -14.14 5.04 -7.28
N ASN A 119 -14.46 4.00 -6.53
CA ASN A 119 -13.74 3.64 -5.30
C ASN A 119 -12.42 2.95 -5.66
N THR A 120 -11.37 3.74 -5.94
CA THR A 120 -10.10 3.24 -6.46
C THR A 120 -8.92 3.65 -5.58
N VAL A 121 -8.11 2.66 -5.21
CA VAL A 121 -6.84 2.84 -4.50
C VAL A 121 -5.74 2.16 -5.31
N ILE A 122 -4.58 2.80 -5.43
CA ILE A 122 -3.36 2.22 -6.00
C ILE A 122 -2.34 2.07 -4.87
N ASN A 123 -1.71 0.89 -4.80
CA ASN A 123 -0.55 0.65 -3.96
C ASN A 123 0.71 0.50 -4.83
N LEU A 124 1.72 1.34 -4.59
CA LEU A 124 3.04 1.26 -5.21
C LEU A 124 4.08 0.92 -4.13
N SER A 125 4.37 -0.36 -3.94
CA SER A 125 5.35 -0.86 -2.96
C SER A 125 6.73 -1.03 -3.59
N PHE A 126 7.19 -0.02 -4.32
CA PHE A 126 8.50 0.02 -4.94
C PHE A 126 8.97 1.48 -5.02
N GLY A 127 10.25 1.67 -5.32
CA GLY A 127 10.81 3.00 -5.53
C GLY A 127 12.13 2.95 -6.28
N GLY A 128 12.52 4.08 -6.82
CA GLY A 128 13.79 4.25 -7.50
C GLY A 128 14.27 5.70 -7.45
N ALA A 129 15.27 6.00 -8.27
CA ALA A 129 15.73 7.37 -8.45
C ALA A 129 14.57 8.32 -8.81
N PHE A 130 14.71 9.60 -8.44
CA PHE A 130 13.73 10.63 -8.78
C PHE A 130 13.38 10.60 -10.28
N SER A 131 12.08 10.63 -10.56
CA SER A 131 11.54 10.67 -11.91
C SER A 131 10.33 11.61 -11.93
N GLN A 132 10.48 12.74 -12.63
CA GLN A 132 9.39 13.69 -12.83
C GLN A 132 8.19 13.03 -13.54
N ALA A 133 8.44 12.13 -14.49
CA ALA A 133 7.38 11.42 -15.22
C ALA A 133 6.54 10.54 -14.28
N ILE A 134 7.17 9.79 -13.37
CA ILE A 134 6.45 8.97 -12.38
C ILE A 134 5.64 9.87 -11.42
N ASN A 135 6.23 10.96 -10.93
CA ASN A 135 5.52 11.89 -10.05
C ASN A 135 4.32 12.55 -10.76
N GLN A 136 4.44 12.87 -12.05
CA GLN A 136 3.33 13.37 -12.86
C GLN A 136 2.22 12.34 -13.03
N MET A 137 2.55 11.05 -13.20
CA MET A 137 1.53 9.99 -13.25
C MET A 137 0.77 9.85 -11.93
N VAL A 138 1.44 9.97 -10.79
CA VAL A 138 0.78 10.01 -9.47
C VAL A 138 -0.16 11.22 -9.37
N SER A 139 0.30 12.39 -9.81
CA SER A 139 -0.52 13.60 -9.88
C SER A 139 -1.78 13.39 -10.75
N PHE A 140 -1.64 12.77 -11.93
CA PHE A 140 -2.78 12.47 -12.79
C PHE A 140 -3.76 11.48 -12.15
N CYS A 141 -3.28 10.43 -11.49
CA CYS A 141 -4.14 9.52 -10.72
C CYS A 141 -4.97 10.31 -9.69
N SER A 142 -4.32 11.17 -8.91
CA SER A 142 -4.97 11.98 -7.88
C SER A 142 -6.01 12.95 -8.47
N ASN A 143 -5.67 13.62 -9.58
CA ASN A 143 -6.55 14.58 -10.25
C ASN A 143 -7.84 13.94 -10.78
N VAL A 144 -7.82 12.65 -11.17
CA VAL A 144 -9.03 11.92 -11.57
C VAL A 144 -9.75 11.24 -10.41
N GLY A 145 -9.26 11.40 -9.17
CA GLY A 145 -9.91 10.90 -7.95
C GLY A 145 -9.39 9.55 -7.43
N ILE A 146 -8.26 9.06 -7.93
CA ILE A 146 -7.61 7.83 -7.45
C ILE A 146 -6.72 8.14 -6.25
N HIS A 147 -6.85 7.36 -5.18
CA HIS A 147 -5.95 7.43 -4.02
C HIS A 147 -4.68 6.63 -4.28
N VAL A 148 -3.51 7.26 -4.19
CA VAL A 148 -2.22 6.60 -4.44
C VAL A 148 -1.41 6.50 -3.15
N VAL A 149 -1.06 5.29 -2.75
CA VAL A 149 -0.25 5.00 -1.56
C VAL A 149 1.09 4.43 -2.03
N VAL A 150 2.19 4.95 -1.47
CA VAL A 150 3.54 4.63 -1.93
C VAL A 150 4.49 4.35 -0.76
N SER A 151 5.45 3.45 -0.95
CA SER A 151 6.52 3.20 0.01
C SER A 151 7.52 4.37 0.05
N ALA A 152 8.03 4.73 1.24
CA ALA A 152 9.07 5.75 1.38
C ALA A 152 10.45 5.30 0.85
N GLY A 153 10.71 4.00 0.81
CA GLY A 153 12.00 3.39 0.44
C GLY A 153 12.84 2.97 1.65
N ASP A 154 13.77 2.05 1.42
CA ASP A 154 14.49 1.31 2.48
C ASP A 154 16.01 1.64 2.54
N GLY A 155 16.39 2.85 2.17
CA GLY A 155 17.79 3.30 2.07
C GLY A 155 18.28 4.17 3.22
N SER A 156 17.51 4.30 4.31
CA SER A 156 17.79 5.22 5.43
C SER A 156 18.03 6.68 5.02
N GLY A 157 17.50 7.07 3.86
CA GLY A 157 17.74 8.36 3.22
C GLY A 157 16.56 9.31 3.27
N ASP A 158 16.58 10.30 2.38
CA ASP A 158 15.52 11.29 2.20
C ASP A 158 14.52 10.81 1.15
N ALA A 159 13.29 10.54 1.58
CA ALA A 159 12.19 10.10 0.72
C ALA A 159 11.88 11.10 -0.41
N CYS A 160 12.19 12.39 -0.21
CA CYS A 160 11.99 13.42 -1.23
C CYS A 160 12.92 13.29 -2.44
N LYS A 161 13.96 12.45 -2.38
CA LYS A 161 14.90 12.22 -3.48
C LYS A 161 14.55 11.01 -4.36
N MET A 162 13.41 10.38 -4.10
CA MET A 162 13.00 9.14 -4.76
C MET A 162 11.60 9.27 -5.35
N SER A 163 11.32 8.49 -6.40
CA SER A 163 9.99 8.40 -6.98
C SER A 163 9.46 6.97 -6.85
N PRO A 164 8.15 6.79 -6.56
CA PRO A 164 7.11 7.82 -6.43
C PRO A 164 7.03 8.52 -5.05
N ALA A 165 7.91 8.22 -4.10
CA ALA A 165 7.85 8.74 -2.72
C ALA A 165 7.81 10.29 -2.59
N SER A 166 8.42 11.00 -3.54
CA SER A 166 8.45 12.47 -3.61
C SER A 166 7.23 13.11 -4.28
N ALA A 167 6.28 12.33 -4.80
CA ALA A 167 5.08 12.86 -5.44
C ALA A 167 4.15 13.51 -4.39
N PRO A 168 3.86 14.83 -4.45
CA PRO A 168 3.13 15.53 -3.39
C PRO A 168 1.72 14.99 -3.11
N GLN A 169 1.06 14.44 -4.14
CA GLN A 169 -0.29 13.88 -4.04
C GLN A 169 -0.34 12.41 -3.60
N ALA A 170 0.81 11.74 -3.45
CA ALA A 170 0.85 10.38 -2.89
C ALA A 170 0.73 10.41 -1.36
N ILE A 171 0.23 9.31 -0.81
CA ILE A 171 0.38 8.99 0.62
C ILE A 171 1.67 8.19 0.78
N THR A 172 2.77 8.87 1.13
CA THR A 172 4.08 8.24 1.32
C THR A 172 4.23 7.66 2.72
N VAL A 173 4.56 6.36 2.78
CA VAL A 173 4.49 5.55 4.01
C VAL A 173 5.88 5.08 4.46
N GLY A 174 6.27 5.47 5.67
CA GLY A 174 7.45 4.96 6.36
C GLY A 174 7.15 3.68 7.17
N ALA A 175 8.19 2.96 7.56
CA ALA A 175 8.08 1.69 8.28
C ALA A 175 8.40 1.82 9.78
N THR A 176 7.63 1.12 10.61
CA THR A 176 7.91 0.94 12.04
C THR A 176 8.30 -0.49 12.38
N GLU A 177 8.97 -0.61 13.53
CA GLU A 177 9.27 -1.88 14.17
C GLU A 177 8.00 -2.64 14.57
N LYS A 178 8.14 -3.94 14.81
CA LYS A 178 7.03 -4.85 15.12
C LYS A 178 6.49 -4.66 16.55
N SER A 179 7.40 -4.50 17.51
CA SER A 179 7.11 -4.58 18.95
C SER A 179 7.36 -3.28 19.72
N THR A 180 7.81 -2.24 19.03
CA THR A 180 8.04 -0.91 19.62
C THR A 180 7.47 0.16 18.72
N ASP A 181 7.17 1.34 19.29
CA ASP A 181 6.85 2.54 18.51
C ASP A 181 8.13 3.20 17.94
N ASP A 182 9.10 2.40 17.50
CA ASP A 182 10.30 2.90 16.82
C ASP A 182 10.10 2.81 15.30
N ILE A 183 10.72 3.71 14.55
CA ILE A 183 10.85 3.56 13.10
C ILE A 183 11.96 2.53 12.80
N THR A 184 11.86 1.81 11.70
CA THR A 184 12.90 0.84 11.33
C THR A 184 14.19 1.55 10.93
N SER A 185 15.34 0.90 11.10
CA SER A 185 16.63 1.48 10.72
C SER A 185 16.74 1.77 9.22
N PHE A 186 16.05 1.00 8.37
CA PHE A 186 16.08 1.11 6.92
C PHE A 186 15.13 2.18 6.36
N THR A 187 14.09 2.61 7.08
CA THR A 187 13.07 3.48 6.49
C THR A 187 13.68 4.81 6.05
N ASN A 188 13.38 5.22 4.83
CA ASN A 188 13.57 6.60 4.41
C ASN A 188 12.65 7.51 5.24
N THR A 189 13.09 8.75 5.42
CA THR A 189 12.41 9.78 6.21
C THR A 189 12.44 11.12 5.48
N GLY A 190 11.93 12.19 6.10
CA GLY A 190 11.90 13.52 5.50
C GLY A 190 10.48 14.04 5.25
N SER A 191 10.38 15.26 4.76
CA SER A 191 9.11 15.99 4.63
C SER A 191 8.10 15.35 3.67
N CYS A 192 8.56 14.47 2.77
CA CYS A 192 7.68 13.76 1.85
C CYS A 192 6.97 12.58 2.50
N VAL A 193 7.47 12.03 3.61
CA VAL A 193 6.74 11.00 4.37
C VAL A 193 5.53 11.64 5.03
N GLN A 194 4.36 10.99 4.95
CA GLN A 194 3.12 11.52 5.54
C GLN A 194 2.66 10.75 6.77
N ILE A 195 2.95 9.45 6.82
CA ILE A 195 2.50 8.55 7.88
C ILE A 195 3.44 7.34 7.98
N PHE A 196 3.50 6.71 9.16
CA PHE A 196 4.22 5.47 9.39
C PHE A 196 3.24 4.32 9.68
N ALA A 197 3.61 3.12 9.27
CA ALA A 197 2.85 1.89 9.51
C ALA A 197 3.79 0.70 9.77
N PRO A 198 3.28 -0.43 10.32
CA PRO A 198 4.10 -1.61 10.59
C PRO A 198 4.78 -2.14 9.33
N GLY A 199 6.12 -2.25 9.35
CA GLY A 199 6.90 -2.68 8.19
C GLY A 199 7.97 -3.74 8.49
N LYS A 200 8.17 -4.13 9.74
CA LYS A 200 9.12 -5.19 10.13
C LYS A 200 8.42 -6.53 10.38
N ASP A 201 8.97 -7.61 9.82
CA ASP A 201 8.56 -9.00 10.00
C ASP A 201 7.05 -9.23 9.81
N ILE A 202 6.54 -8.72 8.69
CA ILE A 202 5.12 -8.79 8.32
C ILE A 202 4.85 -10.08 7.56
N ILE A 203 3.92 -10.89 8.08
CA ILE A 203 3.46 -12.13 7.47
C ILE A 203 2.21 -11.84 6.62
N ALA A 204 2.19 -12.33 5.38
CA ALA A 204 1.03 -12.30 4.50
C ALA A 204 1.06 -13.43 3.47
N ALA A 205 0.19 -13.38 2.47
CA ALA A 205 0.13 -14.35 1.37
C ALA A 205 1.47 -14.45 0.61
N GLY A 206 1.88 -15.66 0.23
CA GLY A 206 3.00 -15.91 -0.67
C GLY A 206 2.55 -16.39 -2.04
N ALA A 207 3.44 -16.37 -3.03
CA ALA A 207 3.17 -16.90 -4.37
C ALA A 207 3.51 -18.40 -4.50
N HIS A 208 3.23 -18.94 -5.69
CA HIS A 208 3.55 -20.28 -6.20
C HIS A 208 2.71 -21.44 -5.65
N LEU A 209 2.29 -21.37 -4.39
CA LEU A 209 1.36 -22.35 -3.80
C LEU A 209 0.12 -21.63 -3.28
N SER A 210 -1.04 -22.26 -3.48
CA SER A 210 -2.34 -21.68 -3.11
C SER A 210 -2.47 -21.34 -1.63
N ASN A 211 -1.75 -21.98 -0.72
CA ASN A 211 -1.74 -21.68 0.71
C ASN A 211 -0.40 -21.11 1.21
N SER A 212 0.45 -20.65 0.30
CA SER A 212 1.75 -20.08 0.63
C SER A 212 1.59 -18.83 1.49
N LEU A 213 2.50 -18.68 2.45
CA LEU A 213 2.70 -17.46 3.22
C LEU A 213 4.13 -17.01 3.05
N SER A 214 4.36 -15.71 3.13
CA SER A 214 5.70 -15.12 3.15
C SER A 214 5.80 -14.10 4.27
N MET A 215 7.00 -13.99 4.83
CA MET A 215 7.37 -12.97 5.80
C MET A 215 8.39 -12.04 5.17
N ALA A 216 8.13 -10.74 5.23
CA ALA A 216 9.02 -9.73 4.65
C ALA A 216 9.10 -8.49 5.55
N SER A 217 10.14 -7.70 5.33
CA SER A 217 10.34 -6.41 5.99
C SER A 217 10.65 -5.34 4.95
N GLY A 218 10.04 -4.17 5.09
CA GLY A 218 10.26 -3.04 4.20
C GLY A 218 9.18 -1.98 4.35
N THR A 219 9.44 -0.78 3.82
CA THR A 219 8.39 0.22 3.57
C THR A 219 7.36 -0.29 2.57
N SER A 220 7.75 -1.25 1.72
CA SER A 220 6.85 -2.04 0.88
C SER A 220 5.80 -2.84 1.65
N GLN A 221 6.08 -3.28 2.89
CA GLN A 221 5.12 -3.94 3.77
C GLN A 221 4.33 -2.95 4.64
N ALA A 222 4.88 -1.76 4.90
CA ALA A 222 4.16 -0.68 5.58
C ALA A 222 3.07 -0.04 4.69
N CYS A 223 3.43 0.25 3.44
CA CYS A 223 2.56 0.83 2.41
C CYS A 223 1.16 0.15 2.30
N PRO A 224 1.05 -1.18 2.16
CA PRO A 224 -0.24 -1.85 2.00
C PRO A 224 -1.15 -1.79 3.23
N HIS A 225 -0.62 -1.58 4.43
CA HIS A 225 -1.47 -1.34 5.60
C HIS A 225 -2.27 -0.04 5.43
N VAL A 226 -1.64 0.99 4.87
CA VAL A 226 -2.29 2.28 4.60
C VAL A 226 -3.27 2.15 3.43
N ALA A 227 -2.90 1.46 2.35
CA ALA A 227 -3.80 1.21 1.21
C ALA A 227 -5.08 0.47 1.63
N GLY A 228 -4.96 -0.57 2.47
CA GLY A 228 -6.11 -1.24 3.06
C GLY A 228 -6.93 -0.31 3.96
N THR A 229 -6.27 0.58 4.73
CA THR A 229 -6.98 1.55 5.58
C THR A 229 -7.78 2.56 4.76
N VAL A 230 -7.24 3.05 3.64
CA VAL A 230 -7.99 3.89 2.69
C VAL A 230 -9.23 3.17 2.18
N ALA A 231 -9.12 1.88 1.84
CA ALA A 231 -10.28 1.09 1.43
C ALA A 231 -11.34 0.96 2.54
N LEU A 232 -10.92 0.81 3.80
CA LEU A 232 -11.84 0.84 4.95
C LEU A 232 -12.53 2.20 5.09
N ILE A 233 -11.80 3.31 4.92
CA ILE A 233 -12.35 4.67 5.00
C ILE A 233 -13.38 4.89 3.88
N ILE A 234 -13.04 4.57 2.63
CA ILE A 234 -13.96 4.71 1.49
C ILE A 234 -15.27 3.96 1.74
N ASN A 235 -15.18 2.71 2.20
CA ASN A 235 -16.35 1.90 2.47
C ASN A 235 -17.20 2.42 3.64
N LYS A 236 -16.56 2.97 4.70
CA LYS A 236 -17.26 3.44 5.90
C LYS A 236 -17.81 4.87 5.78
N LYS A 237 -17.07 5.76 5.12
CA LYS A 237 -17.34 7.22 5.08
C LYS A 237 -17.72 7.73 3.68
N GLY A 238 -17.66 6.87 2.66
CA GLY A 238 -17.80 7.27 1.27
C GLY A 238 -16.47 7.70 0.66
N ASN A 239 -16.41 7.71 -0.66
CA ASN A 239 -15.23 8.17 -1.38
C ASN A 239 -15.16 9.69 -1.38
N MET A 240 -14.02 10.24 -0.99
CA MET A 240 -13.71 11.67 -0.98
C MET A 240 -12.55 11.96 -1.94
N SER A 241 -12.27 13.25 -2.19
CA SER A 241 -11.09 13.59 -2.99
C SER A 241 -9.80 13.09 -2.30
N PRO A 242 -8.72 12.82 -3.05
CA PRO A 242 -7.46 12.39 -2.46
C PRO A 242 -6.89 13.34 -1.40
N SER A 243 -7.05 14.65 -1.58
CA SER A 243 -6.63 15.63 -0.56
C SER A 243 -7.42 15.51 0.74
N TYR A 244 -8.74 15.30 0.67
CA TYR A 244 -9.56 15.05 1.85
C TYR A 244 -9.25 13.68 2.48
N MET A 245 -8.96 12.65 1.68
CA MET A 245 -8.56 11.34 2.18
C MET A 245 -7.26 11.38 2.97
N ILE A 246 -6.25 12.13 2.49
CA ILE A 246 -5.01 12.37 3.22
C ILE A 246 -5.30 13.03 4.58
N ASN A 247 -6.15 14.06 4.60
CA ASN A 247 -6.54 14.75 5.84
C ASN A 247 -7.30 13.82 6.80
N GLU A 248 -8.18 12.97 6.29
CA GLU A 248 -8.91 11.97 7.08
C GLU A 248 -7.96 10.95 7.71
N LEU A 249 -7.01 10.40 6.93
CA LEU A 249 -5.95 9.52 7.44
C LEU A 249 -5.12 10.19 8.55
N ILE A 250 -4.70 11.44 8.34
CA ILE A 250 -3.93 12.22 9.32
C ILE A 250 -4.75 12.48 10.59
N THR A 251 -6.03 12.77 10.44
CA THR A 251 -6.95 13.00 11.56
C THR A 251 -7.09 11.74 12.40
N LEU A 252 -7.30 10.58 11.75
CA LEU A 252 -7.39 9.27 12.40
C LEU A 252 -6.09 8.83 13.08
N SER A 253 -4.93 9.20 12.53
CA SER A 253 -3.61 8.74 13.01
C SER A 253 -3.35 8.99 14.50
N THR A 254 -2.60 8.09 15.13
CA THR A 254 -2.05 8.32 16.48
C THR A 254 -0.82 9.20 16.34
N LYS A 255 -0.81 10.33 17.03
CA LYS A 255 0.23 11.36 16.90
C LYS A 255 1.22 11.25 18.05
N ASN A 256 2.48 11.60 17.78
CA ASN A 256 3.52 11.79 18.79
C ASN A 256 3.82 10.55 19.65
N ILE A 257 3.70 9.36 19.07
CA ILE A 257 4.05 8.10 19.75
C ILE A 257 5.37 7.50 19.27
N LEU A 258 5.84 7.89 18.08
CA LEU A 258 7.08 7.33 17.53
C LEU A 258 8.29 7.89 18.29
N LYS A 259 9.19 7.02 18.79
CA LYS A 259 10.26 7.46 19.72
C LYS A 259 11.37 8.28 19.04
N ASP A 260 11.73 7.95 17.80
CA ASP A 260 12.70 8.75 17.03
C ASP A 260 12.05 10.02 16.49
N THR A 261 11.77 10.97 17.38
CA THR A 261 11.09 12.24 17.06
C THR A 261 11.88 13.15 16.11
N LYS A 262 13.19 12.88 15.92
CA LYS A 262 14.02 13.64 14.98
C LYS A 262 13.76 13.20 13.54
N LYS A 263 13.73 11.88 13.31
CA LYS A 263 13.54 11.30 11.97
C LYS A 263 12.09 11.03 11.61
N ALA A 264 11.25 10.68 12.58
CA ALA A 264 9.83 10.42 12.39
C ALA A 264 9.02 11.73 12.28
N LYS A 265 9.32 12.53 11.25
CA LYS A 265 8.61 13.78 10.94
C LYS A 265 7.87 13.64 9.62
N PRO A 266 6.53 13.75 9.60
CA PRO A 266 5.63 13.98 10.74
C PRO A 266 5.50 12.73 11.64
N ASN A 267 5.31 12.93 12.95
CA ASN A 267 5.14 11.84 13.92
C ASN A 267 3.68 11.38 13.95
N ARG A 268 3.31 10.58 12.94
CA ARG A 268 1.95 10.07 12.71
C ARG A 268 2.02 8.59 12.45
N PHE A 269 1.33 7.82 13.27
CA PHE A 269 1.21 6.38 13.14
C PHE A 269 -0.19 5.99 12.66
N LEU A 270 -0.23 5.04 11.73
CA LEU A 270 -1.46 4.56 11.10
C LEU A 270 -2.50 4.09 12.12
N ARG A 271 -3.76 4.44 11.81
CA ARG A 271 -4.95 4.07 12.56
C ARG A 271 -6.07 3.72 11.60
N ILE A 272 -6.74 2.60 11.84
CA ILE A 272 -7.95 2.28 11.08
C ILE A 272 -9.19 2.95 11.69
N PRO A 273 -10.26 3.16 10.89
CA PRO A 273 -11.57 3.50 11.44
C PRO A 273 -12.01 2.43 12.45
N SER A 274 -12.65 2.85 13.55
CA SER A 274 -13.28 1.91 14.49
C SER A 274 -14.30 1.03 13.76
N PRO A 275 -14.72 -0.13 14.32
CA PRO A 275 -15.85 -0.91 13.81
C PRO A 275 -17.08 -0.06 13.50
#